data_AF-A0A935P0W7-F1
#
_entry.id   AF-A0A935P0W7-F1
#
_cell.length_a   1.000
_cell.length_b   1.000
_cell.length_c   1.000
_cell.angle_alpha   90.00
_cell.angle_beta   90.00
_cell.angle_gamma   90.00
#
_symmetry.space_group_name_H-M   'P 1'
#
loop_
_entity.id
_entity.type
_entity.pdbx_description
1 polymer ?
#
loop_
_entity_poly.entity_id
_entity_poly.type
_entity_poly.pdbx_seq_one_letter_code
_entity_poly.pdbx_strand_id
1 'polypeptide(L)' 'MTPGLQVLATIDTVSSPVAATVRQVSPVLDPASGLLFVEAELAPQAEQASALRPGLAAAVRLR' A
#
# COMPACT_ATOMS: atom_id res chain seq x y z
N MET A 1 -2.99 -12.32 -2.78
CA MET A 1 -2.37 -11.63 -1.63
C MET A 1 -3.08 -12.11 -0.37
N THR A 2 -2.38 -12.30 0.74
CA THR A 2 -2.97 -12.75 2.01
C THR A 2 -2.69 -11.73 3.12
N PRO A 3 -3.56 -11.59 4.13
CA PRO A 3 -3.22 -10.83 5.33
C PRO A 3 -1.88 -11.26 5.93
N GLY A 4 -1.10 -10.30 6.43
CA GLY A 4 0.25 -10.49 6.96
C GLY A 4 1.37 -10.50 5.90
N LEU A 5 1.02 -10.51 4.61
CA LEU A 5 2.01 -10.44 3.53
C LEU A 5 2.72 -9.07 3.54
N GLN A 6 4.05 -9.09 3.47
CA GLN A 6 4.85 -7.88 3.30
C GLN A 6 4.93 -7.48 1.83
N VAL A 7 4.74 -6.19 1.58
CA VAL A 7 4.82 -5.57 0.26
C VAL A 7 5.64 -4.27 0.32
N LEU A 8 6.06 -3.78 -0.84
CA LEU A 8 6.74 -2.51 -0.97
C LEU A 8 5.85 -1.54 -1.77
N ALA A 9 5.62 -0.35 -1.21
CA ALA A 9 4.90 0.74 -1.85
C ALA A 9 5.89 1.81 -2.34
N THR A 10 5.92 2.06 -3.65
CA THR A 10 6.63 3.21 -4.22
C THR A 10 5.64 4.34 -4.39
N ILE A 11 5.92 5.50 -3.80
CA ILE A 11 5.02 6.66 -3.75
C ILE A 11 5.78 7.83 -4.35
N ASP A 12 5.20 8.52 -5.34
CA ASP A 12 5.92 9.48 -6.20
C ASP A 12 6.66 10.59 -5.44
N THR A 13 6.19 10.97 -4.26
CA THR A 13 6.77 12.03 -3.42
C THR A 13 7.73 11.52 -2.34
N VAL A 14 7.91 10.20 -2.24
CA VAL A 14 8.78 9.56 -1.24
C VAL A 14 10.00 9.00 -1.96
N SER A 15 11.19 9.41 -1.52
CA SER A 15 12.47 9.10 -2.18
C SER A 15 12.85 7.61 -2.18
N SER A 16 12.16 6.79 -1.38
CA SER A 16 12.43 5.36 -1.23
C SER A 16 11.14 4.57 -1.07
N PRO A 17 11.11 3.28 -1.47
CA PRO A 17 9.97 2.41 -1.23
C PRO A 17 9.66 2.28 0.26
N VAL A 18 8.38 2.34 0.59
CA VAL A 18 7.86 2.22 1.96
C VAL A 18 7.41 0.78 2.16
N ALA A 19 7.88 0.14 3.24
CA ALA A 19 7.40 -1.18 3.61
C ALA A 19 5.94 -1.09 4.05
N ALA A 20 5.14 -2.09 3.66
CA ALA A 20 3.75 -2.18 4.08
C ALA A 20 3.37 -3.63 4.38
N THR A 21 2.41 -3.80 5.28
CA THR A 21 1.86 -5.11 5.62
C THR A 21 0.39 -5.16 5.23
N VAL A 22 0.00 -6.16 4.43
CA VAL A 22 -1.40 -6.37 4.07
C VAL A 22 -2.20 -6.68 5.34
N ARG A 23 -3.21 -5.88 5.62
CA ARG A 23 -4.13 -6.07 6.76
C ARG A 23 -5.37 -6.85 6.35
N GLN A 24 -5.92 -6.47 5.20
CA GLN A 24 -7.18 -7.00 4.72
C GLN A 24 -7.17 -7.11 3.20
N VAL A 25 -7.88 -8.12 2.71
CA VAL A 25 -8.21 -8.28 1.31
C VAL A 25 -9.73 -8.41 1.26
N SER A 26 -10.38 -7.56 0.45
CA SER A 26 -11.83 -7.65 0.25
C SER A 26 -12.20 -9.05 -0.24
N PRO A 27 -13.23 -9.69 0.33
CA PRO A 27 -13.71 -10.98 -0.16
C PRO A 27 -14.51 -10.85 -1.46
N VAL A 28 -14.93 -9.63 -1.83
CA VAL A 28 -15.78 -9.35 -2.98
C VAL A 28 -15.05 -8.42 -3.96
N LEU A 29 -15.25 -8.70 -5.25
CA LEU A 29 -14.78 -7.87 -6.35
C LEU A 29 -15.62 -6.60 -6.47
N ASP A 30 -14.98 -5.46 -6.62
CA ASP A 30 -15.66 -4.22 -6.91
C ASP A 30 -16.24 -4.25 -8.33
N PRO A 31 -17.57 -4.08 -8.52
CA PRO A 31 -18.17 -4.19 -9.84
C PRO A 31 -17.81 -3.02 -10.77
N ALA A 32 -17.45 -1.85 -10.23
CA ALA A 32 -17.13 -0.68 -11.04
C ALA A 32 -15.73 -0.78 -11.67
N SER A 33 -14.75 -1.25 -10.92
CA SER A 33 -13.35 -1.38 -11.37
C SER A 33 -12.97 -2.79 -11.82
N GLY A 34 -13.72 -3.82 -11.40
CA GLY A 34 -13.35 -5.22 -11.61
C GLY A 34 -12.11 -5.63 -10.80
N LEU A 35 -11.82 -4.94 -9.70
CA LEU A 35 -10.64 -5.15 -8.87
C LEU A 35 -11.00 -5.61 -7.45
N LEU A 36 -10.02 -6.24 -6.78
CA LEU A 36 -10.08 -6.51 -5.35
C LEU A 36 -9.42 -5.35 -4.59
N PHE A 37 -10.08 -4.88 -3.54
CA PHE A 37 -9.47 -3.93 -2.62
C PHE A 37 -8.54 -4.66 -1.65
N VAL A 38 -7.31 -4.17 -1.54
CA VAL A 38 -6.32 -4.63 -0.57
C VAL A 38 -5.93 -3.46 0.29
N GLU A 39 -6.13 -3.60 1.60
CA GLU A 39 -5.70 -2.62 2.58
C GLU A 39 -4.37 -3.06 3.17
N ALA A 40 -3.40 -2.16 3.12
CA ALA A 40 -2.09 -2.37 3.70
C ALA A 40 -1.74 -1.23 4.65
N GLU A 41 -1.14 -1.58 5.78
CA GLU A 41 -0.62 -0.64 6.77
C GLU A 41 0.83 -0.31 6.41
N LEU A 42 1.10 0.97 6.15
CA LEU A 42 2.45 1.47 5.87
C LEU A 42 3.26 1.50 7.17
N ALA A 43 4.53 1.10 7.08
CA ALA A 43 5.52 1.23 8.15
C ALA A 43 6.65 2.17 7.71
N PRO A 44 6.39 3.49 7.54
CA PRO A 44 7.37 4.44 7.06
C PRO A 44 8.48 4.68 8.10
N GLN A 45 9.68 4.97 7.60
CA GLN A 45 10.75 5.53 8.42
C GLN A 45 10.43 6.99 8.79
N ALA A 46 11.05 7.51 9.85
CA ALA A 46 10.75 8.84 10.39
C ALA A 46 10.85 9.97 9.34
N GLU A 47 11.84 9.89 8.46
CA GLU A 47 12.06 10.87 7.38
C GLU A 47 10.94 10.83 6.32
N GLN A 48 10.40 9.63 6.05
CA GLN A 48 9.34 9.40 5.06
C GLN A 48 7.97 9.85 5.57
N ALA A 49 7.72 9.71 6.89
CA ALA A 49 6.42 9.96 7.50
C ALA A 49 5.91 11.39 7.24
N SER A 50 6.82 12.37 7.19
CA SER A 50 6.49 13.78 6.91
C SER A 50 6.04 14.04 5.46
N ALA A 51 6.44 13.17 4.52
CA ALA A 51 6.11 13.29 3.10
C ALA A 51 4.81 12.55 2.71
N LEU A 52 4.28 11.70 3.59
CA LEU A 52 3.06 10.95 3.35
C LEU A 52 1.82 11.81 3.56
N ARG A 53 0.92 11.80 2.58
CA ARG A 53 -0.37 12.49 2.62
C ARG A 53 -1.44 11.60 1.99
N PRO A 54 -2.71 11.69 2.43
CA PRO A 54 -3.82 11.00 1.77
C PRO A 54 -3.95 11.42 0.30
N GLY A 55 -4.32 10.47 -0.56
CA GLY A 55 -4.57 10.71 -1.98
C GLY A 55 -3.33 10.64 -2.88
N LEU A 56 -2.14 10.36 -2.34
CA LEU A 56 -0.95 10.12 -3.15
C LEU A 56 -1.07 8.80 -3.91
N ALA A 57 -0.68 8.82 -5.19
CA ALA A 57 -0.57 7.61 -5.99
C ALA A 57 0.57 6.74 -5.46
N ALA A 58 0.33 5.43 -5.43
CA ALA A 58 1.30 4.45 -4.97
C ALA A 58 1.28 3.22 -5.89
N ALA A 59 2.45 2.76 -6.29
CA ALA A 59 2.63 1.47 -6.94
C ALA A 59 3.07 0.43 -5.90
N VAL A 60 2.33 -0.67 -5.80
CA VAL A 60 2.63 -1.74 -4.84
C VAL A 60 3.24 -2.93 -5.57
N ARG A 61 4.34 -3.46 -5.01
CA ARG A 61 5.00 -4.67 -5.50
C ARG A 61 5.16 -5.67 -4.36
N LEU A 62 5.13 -6.95 -4.70
CA LEU A 62 5.48 -8.02 -3.78
C LEU A 62 6.96 -7.90 -3.41
N ARG A 63 7.27 -8.17 -2.14
CA ARG A 63 8.65 -8.26 -1.67
C ARG A 63 9.31 -9.55 -2.17
#